data_AF-A0A8T4ZUC5-F1
#
_entry.id   AF-A0A8T4ZUC5-F1
#
_cell.length_a   1.000
_cell.length_b   1.000
_cell.length_c   1.000
_cell.angle_alpha   90.00
_cell.angle_beta   90.00
_cell.angle_gamma   90.00
#
_symmetry.space_group_name_H-M   'P 1'
#
loop_
_entity.id
_entity.type
_entity.pdbx_description
1 polymer ?
#
loop_
_entity_poly.entity_id
_entity_poly.type
_entity_poly.pdbx_seq_one_letter_code
_entity_poly.pdbx_strand_id
1 'polypeptide(L)' 'MSKGRSSTALSLVFIEKISGLILLIVGAILAYNSSIYIKDLGAVGTFSIAAGAILVFLGILMIVAKLE' A
#
# COMPACT_ATOMS: atom_id res chain seq x y z
N MET A 1 -34.61 -12.65 -6.64
CA MET A 1 -33.47 -12.32 -7.52
C MET A 1 -32.43 -11.52 -6.72
N SER A 2 -31.55 -12.16 -5.94
CA SER A 2 -30.56 -11.45 -5.08
C SER A 2 -29.15 -12.07 -5.08
N LYS A 3 -28.87 -13.05 -5.96
CA LYS A 3 -27.58 -13.76 -6.00
C LYS A 3 -26.37 -12.90 -6.44
N GLY A 4 -26.59 -11.74 -7.07
CA GLY A 4 -25.50 -10.91 -7.61
C GLY A 4 -24.75 -10.04 -6.59
N ARG A 5 -25.42 -9.52 -5.56
CA ARG A 5 -24.82 -8.52 -4.64
C ARG A 5 -23.71 -9.07 -3.76
N SER A 6 -23.85 -10.33 -3.30
CA SER A 6 -22.87 -10.98 -2.41
C SER A 6 -21.55 -11.27 -3.11
N SER A 7 -21.59 -11.75 -4.37
CA SER A 7 -20.38 -12.05 -5.14
C SER A 7 -19.56 -10.80 -5.46
N THR A 8 -20.21 -9.68 -5.82
CA THR A 8 -19.51 -8.42 -6.08
C THR A 8 -18.85 -7.85 -4.82
N ALA A 9 -19.51 -7.97 -3.66
CA ALA A 9 -18.97 -7.49 -2.39
C ALA A 9 -17.71 -8.24 -1.96
N LEU A 10 -17.69 -9.57 -2.09
CA LEU A 10 -16.52 -10.40 -1.75
C LEU A 10 -15.34 -10.13 -2.69
N SER A 11 -15.59 -9.99 -4.01
CA SER A 11 -14.55 -9.64 -4.97
C SER A 11 -13.94 -8.26 -4.71
N LEU A 12 -14.76 -7.28 -4.30
CA LEU A 12 -14.28 -5.95 -3.94
C LEU A 12 -13.34 -5.99 -2.73
N VAL A 13 -13.70 -6.73 -1.68
CA VAL A 13 -12.87 -6.89 -0.48
C VAL A 13 -11.55 -7.59 -0.84
N PHE A 14 -11.59 -8.61 -1.69
CA PHE A 14 -10.37 -9.29 -2.14
C PHE A 14 -9.43 -8.34 -2.89
N ILE A 15 -9.94 -7.55 -3.83
CA ILE A 15 -9.15 -6.56 -4.57
C ILE A 15 -8.55 -5.53 -3.61
N GLU A 16 -9.32 -5.05 -2.63
CA GLU A 16 -8.86 -4.08 -1.63
C GLU A 16 -7.66 -4.62 -0.82
N LYS A 17 -7.71 -5.90 -0.39
CA LYS A 17 -6.59 -6.54 0.32
C LYS A 17 -5.35 -6.71 -0.56
N ILE A 18 -5.53 -7.12 -1.82
CA ILE A 18 -4.42 -7.26 -2.77
C ILE A 18 -3.79 -5.90 -3.08
N SER A 19 -4.60 -4.86 -3.29
CA SER A 19 -4.11 -3.49 -3.46
C SER A 19 -3.34 -3.00 -2.24
N GLY A 20 -3.84 -3.30 -1.03
CA GLY A 20 -3.13 -2.99 0.21
C GLY A 20 -1.76 -3.69 0.30
N LEU A 21 -1.68 -4.97 -0.07
CA LEU A 21 -0.43 -5.73 -0.12
C LEU A 21 0.57 -5.14 -1.13
N ILE A 22 0.09 -4.77 -2.33
CA ILE A 22 0.92 -4.15 -3.36
C ILE A 22 1.48 -2.81 -2.86
N LEU A 23 0.65 -1.96 -2.25
CA LEU A 23 1.09 -0.69 -1.66
C LEU A 23 2.17 -0.88 -0.61
N LEU A 24 2.02 -1.93 0.22
CA LEU A 24 2.96 -2.24 1.29
C LEU A 24 4.33 -2.66 0.71
N ILE A 25 4.35 -3.53 -0.30
CA ILE A 25 5.57 -3.97 -0.97
C ILE A 25 6.25 -2.80 -1.69
N VAL A 26 5.49 -2.05 -2.50
CA VAL A 26 6.02 -0.92 -3.28
C VAL A 26 6.54 0.18 -2.36
N GLY A 27 5.80 0.52 -1.30
CA GLY A 27 6.22 1.51 -0.31
C GLY A 27 7.50 1.11 0.42
N ALA A 28 7.61 -0.16 0.82
CA ALA A 28 8.81 -0.68 1.48
C ALA A 28 10.03 -0.64 0.55
N ILE A 29 9.88 -1.07 -0.71
CA ILE A 29 10.97 -1.02 -1.71
C ILE A 29 11.41 0.42 -1.96
N LEU A 30 10.46 1.35 -2.14
CA LEU A 30 10.75 2.76 -2.39
C LEU A 30 11.50 3.39 -1.20
N ALA A 31 11.03 3.16 0.03
CA ALA A 31 11.67 3.68 1.23
C ALA A 31 13.08 3.09 1.40
N TYR A 32 13.24 1.79 1.22
CA TYR A 32 14.52 1.10 1.35
C TYR A 32 15.55 1.59 0.33
N ASN A 33 15.19 1.61 -0.96
CA ASN A 33 16.09 2.07 -2.02
C ASN A 33 16.47 3.54 -1.81
N SER A 34 15.51 4.40 -1.48
CA SER A 34 15.77 5.82 -1.25
C SER A 34 16.65 6.04 -0.02
N SER A 35 16.56 5.18 1.00
CA SER A 35 17.42 5.20 2.18
C SER A 35 18.86 4.80 1.87
N ILE A 36 19.08 3.80 1.00
CA ILE A 36 20.42 3.38 0.58
C ILE A 36 21.13 4.52 -0.15
N TYR A 37 20.42 5.17 -1.08
CA TYR A 37 20.97 6.20 -1.95
C TYR A 37 20.74 7.63 -1.43
N ILE A 38 20.43 7.81 -0.14
CA ILE A 38 20.04 9.12 0.40
C ILE A 38 21.13 10.17 0.26
N LYS A 39 22.40 9.77 0.31
CA LYS A 39 23.55 10.65 0.10
C LYS A 39 23.64 11.19 -1.33
N ASP A 40 23.20 10.40 -2.30
CA ASP A 40 23.23 10.76 -3.73
C ASP A 40 21.96 11.53 -4.15
N LEU A 41 20.81 11.22 -3.53
CA LEU A 41 19.51 11.79 -3.85
C LEU A 41 19.17 13.07 -3.04
N GLY A 42 19.83 13.29 -1.91
CA GLY A 42 19.60 14.43 -1.03
C GLY A 42 18.13 14.61 -0.62
N ALA A 43 17.56 15.78 -0.92
CA ALA A 43 16.17 16.11 -0.61
C ALA A 43 15.16 15.19 -1.32
N VAL A 44 15.46 14.74 -2.54
CA VAL A 44 14.60 13.80 -3.29
C VAL A 44 14.56 12.44 -2.60
N GLY A 45 15.68 12.00 -2.02
CA GLY A 45 15.75 10.76 -1.27
C GLY A 45 14.89 10.82 -0.02
N THR A 46 14.97 11.93 0.73
CA THR A 46 14.14 12.16 1.93
C THR A 46 12.65 12.19 1.59
N PHE A 47 12.27 12.87 0.51
CA PHE A 47 10.89 12.89 0.02
C PHE A 47 10.40 11.49 -0.36
N SER A 48 11.21 10.71 -1.09
CA SER A 48 10.85 9.35 -1.50
C SER A 48 10.72 8.38 -0.31
N ILE A 49 11.53 8.55 0.75
CA ILE A 49 11.34 7.80 2.00
C ILE A 49 10.01 8.13 2.65
N ALA A 50 9.66 9.42 2.75
CA ALA A 50 8.38 9.84 3.31
C ALA A 50 7.20 9.31 2.48
N ALA A 51 7.28 9.38 1.15
CA ALA A 51 6.29 8.81 0.25
C ALA A 51 6.16 7.28 0.45
N GLY A 52 7.29 6.57 0.54
CA GLY A 52 7.31 5.12 0.82
C GLY A 52 6.66 4.77 2.16
N ALA A 53 6.93 5.54 3.22
CA ALA A 53 6.31 5.36 4.52
C ALA A 53 4.78 5.58 4.48
N ILE A 54 4.31 6.59 3.76
CA ILE A 54 2.86 6.83 3.56
C ILE A 54 2.22 5.67 2.80
N LEU A 55 2.87 5.15 1.76
CA LEU A 55 2.36 3.99 1.01
C LEU A 55 2.26 2.74 1.87
N VAL A 56 3.27 2.47 2.72
CA VAL A 56 3.22 1.37 3.69
C VAL A 56 2.05 1.55 4.66
N PHE A 57 1.89 2.76 5.21
CA PHE A 57 0.78 3.06 6.11
C PHE A 57 -0.59 2.85 5.46
N LEU A 58 -0.78 3.35 4.24
CA LEU A 58 -2.02 3.14 3.47
C LEU A 58 -2.24 1.66 3.15
N GLY A 59 -1.18 0.92 2.79
CA GLY A 59 -1.25 -0.53 2.55
C GLY A 59 -1.74 -1.29 3.78
N ILE A 60 -1.20 -0.96 4.96
CA ILE A 60 -1.64 -1.53 6.24
C ILE A 60 -3.10 -1.17 6.49
N LEU A 61 -3.49 0.10 6.30
CA LEU A 61 -4.87 0.53 6.51
C LEU A 61 -5.86 -0.25 5.62
N MET A 62 -5.54 -0.50 4.35
CA MET A 62 -6.42 -1.29 3.47
C MET A 62 -6.47 -2.78 3.88
N ILE A 63 -5.36 -3.34 4.37
CA ILE A 63 -5.31 -4.70 4.91
C ILE A 63 -6.09 -4.82 6.21
N VAL A 64 -6.13 -3.77 7.04
CA VAL A 64 -6.84 -3.79 8.33
C VAL A 64 -8.31 -3.36 8.19
N ALA A 65 -8.62 -2.46 7.26
CA ALA A 65 -9.99 -1.98 7.02
C ALA A 65 -10.93 -3.15 6.70
N LYS A 66 -12.13 -3.18 7.30
CA LYS A 66 -13.10 -4.29 7.16
C LYS A 66 -12.63 -5.64 7.71
N LEU A 67 -11.85 -5.62 8.79
CA LEU A 67 -11.71 -6.77 9.71
C LEU A 67 -12.97 -6.99 10.58
N GLU A 68 -13.91 -6.05 10.54
CA GLU A 68 -15.25 -6.11 11.15
C GLU A 68 -16.35 -6.42 10.12
#